data_AF-A0A9E3EPM5-F1
#
_entry.id   AF-A0A9E3EPM5-F1
#
_cell.length_a   1.000
_cell.length_b   1.000
_cell.length_c   1.000
_cell.angle_alpha   90.00
_cell.angle_beta   90.00
_cell.angle_gamma   90.00
#
_symmetry.space_group_name_H-M   'P 1'
#
loop_
_entity.id
_entity.type
_entity.pdbx_description
1 polymer ?
#
loop_
_entity_poly.entity_id
_entity_poly.type
_entity_poly.pdbx_seq_one_letter_code
_entity_poly.pdbx_strand_id
1 'polypeptide(L)'
;MILNIAVFLLIFCSVEVIGYTFLLPDPFQKPVRPSPLIKFLGNVAYGVAYILSLLRAPLGLLPYLVKLLLVFGLKSRHEARKTTYLRESLNMVSEILNLVATFIPVRLLTGAPTISNFLWYLPLYAETIRILAERLPITFSALWQLIPHREIAHNLQNYTYKGHRGYPLLRYLGGYCRYYSLDDEERATYIFQALKQRSKHDPEVYQRLEYLHAFRIVPQQKGLRGGRVRDVARGEVFIHAIWTGDPWLLIGMALRRAPWSFDPRYLQRPFYYMSGANRAMSLFVLQHLHYSIPYALFQFGHEIRVARLHCFYVLLRWFGFDIEWKVWADSTFQNDQWIFSLKKRFHQNLPRTELPALYSDDEVIAEVQSLWMTGTLLCAQDIAERYIYPMKYVEEVLFPALQKLQEQTIKDDDRLHTITNHS
;
A
#
# COMPACT_ATOMS: atom_id res chain seq x y z
N MET A 1 30.57 17.03 4.07
CA MET A 1 29.50 16.00 4.06
C MET A 1 28.34 16.36 4.99
N ILE A 2 28.58 16.58 6.30
CA ILE A 2 27.53 16.92 7.28
C ILE A 2 26.77 18.20 6.89
N LEU A 3 27.48 19.27 6.53
CA LEU A 3 26.85 20.53 6.08
C LEU A 3 25.94 20.34 4.86
N ASN A 4 26.38 19.56 3.87
CA ASN A 4 25.58 19.30 2.65
C ASN A 4 24.31 18.48 2.96
N ILE A 5 24.40 17.53 3.89
CA ILE A 5 23.23 16.76 4.35
C ILE A 5 22.26 17.67 5.09
N ALA A 6 22.74 18.52 5.99
CA ALA A 6 21.90 19.48 6.71
C ALA A 6 21.20 20.46 5.76
N VAL A 7 21.92 21.01 4.78
CA VAL A 7 21.34 21.90 3.75
C VAL A 7 20.29 21.17 2.91
N PHE A 8 20.58 19.94 2.47
CA PHE A 8 19.61 19.13 1.72
C PHE A 8 18.34 18.87 2.53
N LEU A 9 18.48 18.46 3.80
CA LEU A 9 17.35 18.22 4.70
C LEU A 9 16.54 19.49 4.94
N LEU A 10 17.20 20.63 5.12
CA LEU A 10 16.53 21.92 5.27
C LEU A 10 15.69 22.25 4.03
N ILE A 11 16.29 22.17 2.84
CA ILE A 11 15.59 22.44 1.57
C ILE A 11 14.41 21.48 1.41
N PHE A 12 14.61 20.18 1.65
CA PHE A 12 13.55 19.18 1.57
C PHE A 12 12.39 19.51 2.52
N CYS A 13 12.69 19.75 3.81
CA CYS A 13 11.68 20.11 4.79
C CYS A 13 10.96 21.41 4.43
N SER A 14 11.66 22.42 3.91
CA SER A 14 11.03 23.66 3.46
C SER A 14 10.06 23.42 2.30
N VAL A 15 10.44 22.61 1.31
CA VAL A 15 9.58 22.26 0.17
C VAL A 15 8.33 21.50 0.65
N GLU A 16 8.51 20.51 1.54
CA GLU A 16 7.39 19.77 2.12
C GLU A 16 6.45 20.67 2.92
N VAL A 17 6.99 21.54 3.80
CA VAL A 17 6.18 22.52 4.56
C VAL A 17 5.39 23.42 3.61
N ILE A 18 6.01 23.91 2.53
CA ILE A 18 5.31 24.71 1.52
C ILE A 18 4.19 23.89 0.86
N GLY A 19 4.45 22.64 0.47
CA GLY A 19 3.45 21.76 -0.13
C GLY A 19 2.27 21.46 0.79
N TYR A 20 2.55 21.11 2.04
CA TYR A 20 1.55 20.81 3.08
C TYR A 20 0.77 22.04 3.56
N THR A 21 1.27 23.25 3.30
CA THR A 21 0.64 24.50 3.71
C THR A 21 -0.16 25.16 2.58
N PHE A 22 0.39 25.16 1.35
CA PHE A 22 -0.17 25.93 0.24
C PHE A 22 -0.76 25.07 -0.88
N LEU A 23 -0.33 23.81 -1.02
CA LEU A 23 -0.75 22.92 -2.10
C LEU A 23 -1.71 21.82 -1.63
N LEU A 24 -2.37 22.03 -0.49
CA LEU A 24 -3.35 21.09 0.02
C LEU A 24 -4.40 20.75 -1.05
N PRO A 25 -4.74 19.46 -1.21
CA PRO A 25 -5.85 19.05 -2.05
C PRO A 25 -7.16 19.65 -1.52
N ASP A 26 -7.96 20.22 -2.40
CA ASP A 26 -9.22 20.87 -2.05
C ASP A 26 -10.32 20.43 -3.05
N PRO A 27 -11.52 20.03 -2.60
CA PRO A 27 -12.65 19.69 -3.48
C PRO A 27 -13.06 20.79 -4.46
N PHE A 28 -12.70 22.04 -4.20
CA PHE A 28 -12.99 23.15 -5.12
C PHE A 28 -11.92 23.33 -6.21
N GLN A 29 -10.84 22.54 -6.19
CA GLN A 29 -9.83 22.55 -7.25
C GLN A 29 -10.39 21.95 -8.55
N LYS A 30 -9.87 22.43 -9.68
CA LYS A 30 -10.21 21.88 -10.99
C LYS A 30 -9.70 20.44 -11.11
N PRO A 31 -10.43 19.56 -11.82
CA PRO A 31 -9.96 18.22 -12.13
C PRO A 31 -8.58 18.27 -12.79
N VAL A 32 -7.70 17.35 -12.38
CA VAL A 32 -6.40 17.18 -13.00
C VAL A 32 -6.58 16.44 -14.31
N ARG A 33 -5.92 16.90 -15.36
CA ARG A 33 -5.88 16.19 -16.64
C ARG A 33 -4.68 15.24 -16.65
N PRO A 34 -4.88 13.95 -16.91
CA PRO A 34 -3.77 13.01 -16.96
C PRO A 34 -2.84 13.40 -18.12
N SER A 35 -1.54 13.46 -17.85
CA SER A 35 -0.53 13.67 -18.88
C SER A 35 0.18 12.34 -19.17
N PRO A 36 0.30 11.92 -20.44
CA PRO A 36 1.08 10.75 -20.82
C PRO A 36 2.54 10.82 -20.34
N LEU A 37 3.11 12.03 -20.30
CA LEU A 37 4.46 12.25 -19.79
C LEU A 37 4.58 11.87 -18.30
N ILE A 38 3.58 12.19 -17.48
CA ILE A 38 3.59 11.84 -16.06
C ILE A 38 3.50 10.31 -15.89
N LYS A 39 2.64 9.65 -16.66
CA LYS A 39 2.54 8.18 -16.66
C LYS A 39 3.86 7.54 -17.07
N PHE A 40 4.52 8.07 -18.11
CA PHE A 40 5.84 7.61 -18.54
C PHE A 40 6.91 7.80 -17.45
N LEU A 41 6.96 8.97 -16.81
CA LEU A 41 7.88 9.22 -15.69
C LEU A 41 7.64 8.25 -14.53
N GLY A 42 6.37 7.94 -14.22
CA GLY A 42 6.03 6.92 -13.22
C GLY A 42 6.53 5.52 -13.59
N ASN A 43 6.41 5.12 -14.87
CA ASN A 43 6.97 3.85 -15.36
C ASN A 43 8.50 3.80 -15.25
N VAL A 44 9.17 4.90 -15.63
CA VAL A 44 10.64 5.01 -15.51
C VAL A 44 11.05 4.94 -14.04
N ALA A 45 10.39 5.68 -13.16
CA ALA A 45 10.65 5.64 -11.72
C ALA A 45 10.47 4.23 -11.15
N TYR A 46 9.41 3.53 -11.55
CA TYR A 46 9.18 2.14 -11.16
C TYR A 46 10.29 1.20 -11.65
N GLY A 47 10.72 1.33 -12.90
CA GLY A 47 11.82 0.56 -13.48
C GLY A 47 13.15 0.82 -12.78
N VAL A 48 13.47 2.09 -12.52
CA VAL A 48 14.67 2.50 -11.75
C VAL A 48 14.63 1.92 -10.33
N ALA A 49 13.48 2.02 -9.64
CA ALA A 49 13.33 1.44 -8.31
C ALA A 49 13.57 -0.08 -8.30
N TYR A 50 13.10 -0.78 -9.34
CA TYR A 50 13.35 -2.21 -9.52
C TYR A 50 14.84 -2.52 -9.64
N ILE A 51 15.54 -1.82 -10.54
CA ILE A 51 16.98 -2.00 -10.76
C ILE A 51 17.77 -1.72 -9.47
N LEU A 52 17.47 -0.60 -8.79
CA LEU A 52 18.10 -0.25 -7.52
C LEU A 52 17.87 -1.32 -6.45
N SER A 53 16.69 -1.94 -6.42
CA SER A 53 16.41 -3.04 -5.48
C SER A 53 17.28 -4.26 -5.73
N LEU A 54 17.52 -4.60 -7.00
CA LEU A 54 18.40 -5.71 -7.38
C LEU A 54 19.86 -5.40 -7.04
N LEU A 55 20.33 -4.18 -7.32
CA LEU A 55 21.67 -3.73 -6.94
C LEU A 55 21.90 -3.78 -5.43
N ARG A 56 20.84 -3.54 -4.64
CA ARG A 56 20.86 -3.61 -3.17
C ARG A 56 20.80 -5.04 -2.63
N ALA A 57 20.42 -6.04 -3.44
CA ALA A 57 20.20 -7.41 -2.98
C ALA A 57 21.38 -8.01 -2.17
N PRO A 58 22.66 -7.79 -2.52
CA PRO A 58 23.79 -8.27 -1.74
C PRO A 58 23.80 -7.77 -0.29
N LEU A 59 23.37 -6.52 -0.05
CA LEU A 59 23.28 -5.93 1.30
C LEU A 59 22.17 -6.57 2.15
N GLY A 60 21.18 -7.18 1.50
CA GLY A 60 20.09 -7.88 2.18
C GLY A 60 20.43 -9.28 2.65
N LEU A 61 21.50 -9.89 2.13
CA LEU A 61 21.84 -11.29 2.39
C LEU A 61 22.26 -11.51 3.85
N LEU A 62 23.22 -10.73 4.35
CA LEU A 62 23.74 -10.89 5.70
C LEU A 62 22.65 -10.68 6.79
N PRO A 63 21.85 -9.60 6.76
CA PRO A 63 20.72 -9.45 7.69
C PRO A 63 19.72 -10.61 7.60
N TYR A 64 19.51 -11.17 6.40
CA TYR A 64 18.62 -12.30 6.21
C TYR A 64 19.17 -13.60 6.79
N LEU A 65 20.47 -13.86 6.64
CA LEU A 65 21.14 -15.01 7.27
C LEU A 65 21.10 -14.91 8.80
N VAL A 66 21.35 -13.72 9.36
CA VAL A 66 21.19 -13.47 10.80
C VAL A 66 19.75 -13.76 11.23
N LYS A 67 18.76 -13.29 10.48
CA LYS A 67 17.35 -13.58 10.76
C LYS A 67 17.05 -15.08 10.75
N LEU A 68 17.59 -15.84 9.78
CA LEU A 68 17.46 -17.30 9.75
C LEU A 68 18.10 -17.95 10.98
N LEU A 69 19.30 -17.52 11.38
CA LEU A 69 19.98 -17.99 12.59
C LEU A 69 19.14 -17.72 13.86
N LEU A 70 18.59 -16.52 14.00
CA LEU A 70 17.75 -16.17 15.15
C LEU A 70 16.47 -17.02 15.21
N VAL A 71 15.86 -17.28 14.05
CA VAL A 71 14.61 -18.05 13.97
C VAL A 71 14.85 -19.55 14.19
N PHE A 72 15.83 -20.14 13.52
CA PHE A 72 16.06 -21.58 13.55
C PHE A 72 17.05 -22.01 14.64
N GLY A 73 18.11 -21.23 14.87
CA GLY A 73 19.12 -21.50 15.90
C GLY A 73 18.65 -21.11 17.30
N LEU A 74 18.13 -19.89 17.48
CA LEU A 74 17.71 -19.38 18.80
C LEU A 74 16.22 -19.57 19.10
N LYS A 75 15.45 -20.20 18.19
CA LYS A 75 13.99 -20.41 18.32
C LYS A 75 13.21 -19.14 18.67
N SER A 76 13.70 -17.97 18.23
CA SER A 76 13.04 -16.69 18.51
C SER A 76 11.65 -16.65 17.88
N ARG A 77 10.63 -16.31 18.66
CA ARG A 77 9.26 -16.15 18.15
C ARG A 77 9.20 -14.91 17.28
N HIS A 78 9.05 -15.12 15.98
CA HIS A 78 8.86 -14.04 15.02
C HIS A 78 7.41 -13.51 15.09
N GLU A 79 7.13 -12.65 16.07
CA GLU A 79 5.84 -11.95 16.12
C GLU A 79 5.84 -10.77 15.14
N ALA A 80 5.40 -11.07 13.91
CA ALA A 80 5.22 -10.07 12.85
C ALA A 80 3.95 -9.21 13.04
N ARG A 81 3.06 -9.57 13.97
CA ARG A 81 1.70 -8.99 14.06
C ARG A 81 1.60 -7.66 14.82
N LYS A 82 2.56 -7.30 15.66
CA LYS A 82 2.53 -6.03 16.44
C LYS A 82 3.76 -5.18 16.13
N THR A 83 3.57 -4.17 15.29
CA THR A 83 4.55 -3.11 15.08
C THR A 83 4.21 -1.95 16.00
N THR A 84 5.03 -1.71 17.02
CA THR A 84 4.94 -0.51 17.88
C THR A 84 5.77 0.63 17.27
N TYR A 85 5.44 1.88 17.61
CA TYR A 85 6.24 3.05 17.18
C TYR A 85 7.70 2.92 17.60
N LEU A 86 7.97 2.43 18.82
CA LEU A 86 9.32 2.17 19.30
C LEU A 86 10.08 1.20 18.40
N ARG A 87 9.44 0.10 17.99
CA ARG A 87 10.05 -0.88 17.09
C ARG A 87 10.37 -0.27 15.72
N GLU A 88 9.52 0.63 15.22
CA GLU A 88 9.78 1.31 13.95
C GLU A 88 10.97 2.29 14.05
N SER A 89 11.09 3.02 15.16
CA SER A 89 12.25 3.87 15.43
C SER A 89 13.54 3.05 15.53
N LEU A 90 13.50 1.92 16.24
CA LEU A 90 14.63 0.98 16.31
C LEU A 90 14.99 0.41 14.94
N ASN A 91 14.00 0.06 14.12
CA ASN A 91 14.22 -0.40 12.74
C ASN A 91 14.91 0.69 11.90
N MET A 92 14.50 1.95 12.05
CA MET A 92 15.12 3.07 11.33
C MET A 92 16.58 3.28 11.74
N VAL A 93 16.87 3.25 13.05
CA VAL A 93 18.25 3.31 13.55
C VAL A 93 19.07 2.12 13.04
N SER A 94 18.50 0.92 13.08
CA SER A 94 19.16 -0.30 12.58
C SER A 94 19.49 -0.23 11.10
N GLU A 95 18.63 0.38 10.26
CA GLU A 95 18.90 0.56 8.83
C GLU A 95 20.07 1.51 8.59
N ILE A 96 20.15 2.61 9.34
CA ILE A 96 21.26 3.57 9.27
C ILE A 96 22.57 2.91 9.73
N LEU A 97 22.52 2.18 10.86
CA LEU A 97 23.68 1.43 11.36
C LEU A 97 24.15 0.38 10.36
N ASN A 98 23.23 -0.33 9.70
CA ASN A 98 23.59 -1.32 8.67
C ASN A 98 24.26 -0.67 7.45
N LEU A 99 23.79 0.51 7.03
CA LEU A 99 24.44 1.29 5.97
C LEU A 99 25.87 1.67 6.37
N VAL A 100 26.06 2.21 7.57
CA VAL A 100 27.39 2.61 8.08
C VAL A 100 28.32 1.40 8.23
N ALA A 101 27.81 0.31 8.81
CA ALA A 101 28.54 -0.94 9.00
C ALA A 101 28.93 -1.60 7.68
N THR A 102 28.19 -1.37 6.59
CA THR A 102 28.58 -1.84 5.25
C THR A 102 29.50 -0.85 4.54
N PHE A 103 29.32 0.46 4.75
CA PHE A 103 30.17 1.48 4.15
C PHE A 103 31.64 1.35 4.61
N ILE A 104 31.87 1.08 5.89
CA ILE A 104 33.21 0.92 6.47
C ILE A 104 34.04 -0.17 5.75
N PRO A 105 33.60 -1.45 5.68
CA PRO A 105 34.36 -2.51 5.03
C PRO A 105 34.50 -2.28 3.53
N VAL A 106 33.49 -1.76 2.83
CA VAL A 106 33.63 -1.41 1.41
C VAL A 106 34.75 -0.38 1.24
N ARG A 107 34.73 0.69 2.04
CA ARG A 107 35.78 1.72 2.01
C ARG A 107 37.16 1.17 2.37
N LEU A 108 37.26 0.26 3.34
CA LEU A 108 38.52 -0.37 3.72
C LEU A 108 39.07 -1.27 2.61
N LEU A 109 38.21 -1.97 1.87
CA LEU A 109 38.61 -2.89 0.80
C LEU A 109 38.91 -2.18 -0.53
N THR A 110 38.17 -1.11 -0.86
CA THR A 110 38.23 -0.49 -2.20
C THR A 110 38.83 0.91 -2.20
N GLY A 111 39.07 1.52 -1.03
CA GLY A 111 39.64 2.85 -0.90
C GLY A 111 38.58 3.95 -0.86
N ALA A 112 38.89 5.13 -1.42
CA ALA A 112 37.91 6.21 -1.59
C ALA A 112 37.12 6.02 -2.91
N PRO A 113 35.87 6.51 -3.02
CA PRO A 113 35.12 6.38 -4.26
C PRO A 113 35.82 7.11 -5.42
N THR A 114 36.12 6.36 -6.48
CA THR A 114 36.71 6.78 -7.74
C THR A 114 35.94 6.13 -8.88
N ILE A 115 36.17 6.55 -10.13
CA ILE A 115 35.48 5.95 -11.29
C ILE A 115 35.79 4.45 -11.40
N SER A 116 37.02 4.02 -11.10
CA SER A 116 37.46 2.63 -11.23
C SER A 116 36.87 1.68 -10.19
N ASN A 117 36.48 2.17 -9.01
CA ASN A 117 35.88 1.36 -7.95
C ASN A 117 34.40 1.69 -7.66
N PHE A 118 33.77 2.54 -8.48
CA PHE A 118 32.39 2.99 -8.31
C PHE A 118 31.39 1.82 -8.21
N LEU A 119 31.61 0.74 -8.95
CA LEU A 119 30.75 -0.44 -8.94
C LEU A 119 30.58 -1.06 -7.54
N TRP A 120 31.61 -0.98 -6.69
CA TRP A 120 31.56 -1.49 -5.32
C TRP A 120 30.67 -0.65 -4.39
N TYR A 121 30.43 0.61 -4.75
CA TYR A 121 29.57 1.52 -3.98
C TYR A 121 28.13 1.54 -4.47
N LEU A 122 27.82 0.94 -5.63
CA LEU A 122 26.45 0.90 -6.18
C LEU A 122 25.41 0.39 -5.16
N PRO A 123 25.64 -0.70 -4.40
CA PRO A 123 24.66 -1.13 -3.39
C PRO A 123 24.46 -0.11 -2.28
N LEU A 124 25.52 0.58 -1.85
CA LEU A 124 25.46 1.63 -0.83
C LEU A 124 24.70 2.86 -1.32
N TYR A 125 24.88 3.25 -2.60
CA TYR A 125 24.12 4.33 -3.21
C TYR A 125 22.65 3.96 -3.36
N ALA A 126 22.34 2.73 -3.79
CA ALA A 126 20.96 2.24 -3.86
C ALA A 126 20.28 2.24 -2.48
N GLU A 127 20.99 1.82 -1.44
CA GLU A 127 20.51 1.87 -0.05
C GLU A 127 20.27 3.31 0.42
N THR A 128 21.20 4.22 0.10
CA THR A 128 21.08 5.65 0.45
C THR A 128 19.87 6.27 -0.22
N ILE A 129 19.69 6.06 -1.53
CA ILE A 129 18.51 6.54 -2.28
C ILE A 129 17.22 6.00 -1.65
N ARG A 130 17.20 4.71 -1.29
CA ARG A 130 16.04 4.11 -0.61
C ARG A 130 15.77 4.77 0.73
N ILE A 131 16.76 4.96 1.58
CA ILE A 131 16.58 5.61 2.90
C ILE A 131 16.03 7.03 2.71
N LEU A 132 16.61 7.80 1.79
CA LEU A 132 16.15 9.16 1.50
C LEU A 132 14.73 9.17 0.95
N ALA A 133 14.38 8.27 0.03
CA ALA A 133 13.05 8.24 -0.56
C ALA A 133 11.97 7.64 0.36
N GLU A 134 12.31 6.63 1.17
CA GLU A 134 11.35 5.94 2.01
C GLU A 134 11.24 6.57 3.40
N ARG A 135 12.37 6.78 4.09
CA ARG A 135 12.38 7.18 5.50
C ARG A 135 12.14 8.67 5.67
N LEU A 136 12.71 9.52 4.81
CA LEU A 136 12.58 10.96 4.97
C LEU A 136 11.12 11.44 4.87
N PRO A 137 10.31 11.03 3.86
CA PRO A 137 8.90 11.43 3.79
C PRO A 137 8.08 10.86 4.94
N ILE A 138 8.35 9.63 5.40
CA ILE A 138 7.65 9.06 6.57
C ILE A 138 7.96 9.85 7.84
N THR A 139 9.23 10.21 8.07
CA THR A 139 9.63 10.99 9.23
C THR A 139 9.00 12.38 9.19
N PHE A 140 9.02 13.04 8.04
CA PHE A 140 8.35 14.33 7.86
C PHE A 140 6.84 14.22 8.13
N SER A 141 6.16 13.26 7.48
CA SER A 141 4.74 12.96 7.67
C SER A 141 4.38 12.74 9.15
N ALA A 142 5.20 11.95 9.86
CA ALA A 142 4.99 11.69 11.28
C ALA A 142 5.17 12.95 12.13
N LEU A 143 6.19 13.76 11.87
CA LEU A 143 6.41 15.03 12.59
C LEU A 143 5.29 16.03 12.32
N TRP A 144 4.85 16.12 11.07
CA TRP A 144 3.74 16.98 10.66
C TRP A 144 2.46 16.61 11.42
N GLN A 145 2.11 15.33 11.48
CA GLN A 145 0.94 14.84 12.21
C GLN A 145 0.93 15.13 13.72
N LEU A 146 2.09 15.46 14.33
CA LEU A 146 2.19 15.82 15.75
C LEU A 146 1.90 17.30 16.02
N ILE A 147 1.80 18.12 14.98
CA ILE A 147 1.54 19.55 15.13
C ILE A 147 0.06 19.76 15.52
N PRO A 148 -0.24 20.67 16.47
CA PRO A 148 -1.61 21.05 16.83
C PRO A 148 -2.26 21.92 15.74
N HIS A 149 -2.50 21.31 14.57
CA HIS A 149 -2.94 22.02 13.37
C HIS A 149 -4.30 22.68 13.54
N ARG A 150 -5.20 22.11 14.36
CA ARG A 150 -6.55 22.62 14.58
C ARG A 150 -6.51 23.96 15.31
N GLU A 151 -5.74 24.05 16.39
CA GLU A 151 -5.53 25.28 17.14
C GLU A 151 -4.87 26.35 16.25
N ILE A 152 -3.85 25.96 15.47
CA ILE A 152 -3.18 26.86 14.53
C ILE A 152 -4.17 27.40 13.48
N ALA A 153 -4.98 26.53 12.88
CA ALA A 153 -5.97 26.89 11.87
C ALA A 153 -7.04 27.85 12.42
N HIS A 154 -7.60 27.56 13.60
CA HIS A 154 -8.57 28.44 14.24
C HIS A 154 -7.97 29.81 14.60
N ASN A 155 -6.73 29.85 15.10
CA ASN A 155 -6.05 31.10 15.37
C ASN A 155 -5.86 31.92 14.08
N LEU A 156 -5.38 31.30 13.00
CA LEU A 156 -5.21 31.97 11.70
C LEU A 156 -6.54 32.48 11.12
N GLN A 157 -7.64 31.71 11.26
CA GLN A 157 -8.98 32.15 10.87
C GLN A 157 -9.43 33.37 11.68
N ASN A 158 -9.22 33.36 13.00
CA ASN A 158 -9.57 34.48 13.88
C ASN A 158 -8.79 35.76 13.53
N TYR A 159 -7.50 35.65 13.20
CA TYR A 159 -6.71 36.79 12.72
C TYR A 159 -7.21 37.34 11.38
N THR A 160 -7.64 36.45 10.48
CA THR A 160 -8.19 36.83 9.17
C THR A 160 -9.54 37.53 9.32
N TYR A 161 -10.41 37.05 10.22
CA TYR A 161 -11.73 37.62 10.48
C TYR A 161 -11.68 38.99 11.16
N LYS A 162 -10.70 39.22 12.06
CA LYS A 162 -10.49 40.50 12.76
C LYS A 162 -9.94 41.62 11.87
N GLY A 163 -10.05 41.52 10.54
CA GLY A 163 -9.79 42.62 9.61
C GLY A 163 -8.34 43.11 9.56
N HIS A 164 -7.37 42.33 10.05
CA HIS A 164 -5.95 42.68 9.99
C HIS A 164 -5.46 42.56 8.54
N ARG A 165 -5.66 43.64 7.75
CA ARG A 165 -5.27 43.79 6.34
C ARG A 165 -3.76 43.63 6.06
N GLY A 166 -2.93 43.43 7.09
CA GLY A 166 -1.47 43.47 7.00
C GLY A 166 -0.77 42.22 6.44
N TYR A 167 -1.46 41.10 6.26
CA TYR A 167 -0.80 39.84 5.86
C TYR A 167 -1.42 39.22 4.61
N PRO A 168 -0.98 39.61 3.39
CA PRO A 168 -1.46 39.03 2.14
C PRO A 168 -1.23 37.50 2.06
N LEU A 169 -0.22 36.99 2.78
CA LEU A 169 0.06 35.56 2.94
C LEU A 169 -1.11 34.75 3.52
N LEU A 170 -1.93 35.34 4.39
CA LEU A 170 -3.07 34.65 5.00
C LEU A 170 -4.13 34.23 3.98
N ARG A 171 -4.25 34.94 2.84
CA ARG A 171 -5.16 34.57 1.75
C ARG A 171 -4.79 33.23 1.11
N TYR A 172 -3.49 32.92 1.05
CA TYR A 172 -2.98 31.68 0.47
C TYR A 172 -3.07 30.49 1.45
N LEU A 173 -3.36 30.75 2.73
CA LEU A 173 -3.57 29.72 3.76
C LEU A 173 -5.04 29.27 3.87
N GLY A 174 -5.93 29.76 2.99
CA GLY A 174 -7.36 29.42 3.05
C GLY A 174 -7.62 27.91 3.02
N GLY A 175 -6.90 27.16 2.18
CA GLY A 175 -7.00 25.70 2.09
C GLY A 175 -6.51 25.00 3.36
N TYR A 176 -5.38 25.44 3.92
CA TYR A 176 -4.86 24.96 5.20
C TYR A 176 -5.87 25.16 6.32
N CYS A 177 -6.37 26.38 6.47
CA CYS A 177 -7.33 26.72 7.50
C CYS A 177 -8.62 25.91 7.35
N ARG A 178 -9.13 25.78 6.12
CA ARG A 178 -10.35 25.00 5.83
C ARG A 178 -10.18 23.53 6.17
N TYR A 179 -9.07 22.92 5.79
CA TYR A 179 -8.82 21.50 6.06
C TYR A 179 -8.61 21.24 7.55
N TYR A 180 -7.71 21.99 8.19
CA TYR A 180 -7.33 21.71 9.58
C TYR A 180 -8.33 22.23 10.62
N SER A 181 -9.29 23.08 10.28
CA SER A 181 -10.39 23.42 11.19
C SER A 181 -11.42 22.30 11.38
N LEU A 182 -11.48 21.36 10.42
CA LEU A 182 -12.38 20.20 10.46
C LEU A 182 -11.94 19.19 11.53
N ASP A 183 -12.89 18.37 11.97
CA ASP A 183 -12.60 17.18 12.77
C ASP A 183 -11.98 16.04 11.93
N ASP A 184 -11.61 14.93 12.58
CA ASP A 184 -10.89 13.84 11.93
C ASP A 184 -11.71 13.12 10.84
N GLU A 185 -13.00 12.91 11.06
CA GLU A 185 -13.90 12.22 10.10
C GLU A 185 -14.23 13.13 8.91
N GLU A 186 -14.47 14.41 9.20
CA GLU A 186 -14.66 15.44 8.20
C GLU A 186 -13.41 15.62 7.33
N ARG A 187 -12.20 15.61 7.91
CA ARG A 187 -10.93 15.65 7.13
C ARG A 187 -10.80 14.45 6.21
N ALA A 188 -11.08 13.25 6.71
CA ALA A 188 -11.00 12.04 5.90
C ALA A 188 -11.98 12.09 4.70
N THR A 189 -13.21 12.52 4.96
CA THR A 189 -14.25 12.72 3.94
C THR A 189 -13.84 13.81 2.94
N TYR A 190 -13.33 14.94 3.45
CA TYR A 190 -12.88 16.08 2.65
C TYR A 190 -11.78 15.67 1.65
N ILE A 191 -10.77 14.93 2.10
CA ILE A 191 -9.70 14.44 1.21
C ILE A 191 -10.23 13.44 0.19
N PHE A 192 -11.13 12.54 0.61
CA PHE A 192 -11.70 11.57 -0.31
C PHE A 192 -12.52 12.25 -1.42
N GLN A 193 -13.32 13.27 -1.07
CA GLN A 193 -14.05 14.10 -2.04
C GLN A 193 -13.09 14.89 -2.93
N ALA A 194 -12.05 15.50 -2.35
CA ALA A 194 -11.04 16.25 -3.10
C ALA A 194 -10.36 15.35 -4.14
N LEU A 195 -10.03 14.12 -3.75
CA LEU A 195 -9.40 13.16 -4.64
C LEU A 195 -10.34 12.74 -5.78
N LYS A 196 -11.61 12.38 -5.48
CA LYS A 196 -12.62 12.04 -6.50
C LYS A 196 -12.84 13.17 -7.51
N GLN A 197 -12.91 14.42 -7.03
CA GLN A 197 -13.05 15.58 -7.90
C GLN A 197 -11.81 15.80 -8.76
N ARG A 198 -10.62 15.72 -8.16
CA ARG A 198 -9.34 15.87 -8.87
C ARG A 198 -9.13 14.76 -9.91
N SER A 199 -9.66 13.55 -9.69
CA SER A 199 -9.54 12.42 -10.61
C SER A 199 -10.63 12.34 -11.68
N LYS A 200 -11.60 13.26 -11.72
CA LYS A 200 -12.77 13.15 -12.61
C LYS A 200 -12.42 12.99 -14.10
N HIS A 201 -11.28 13.52 -14.54
CA HIS A 201 -10.80 13.45 -15.93
C HIS A 201 -9.72 12.37 -16.14
N ASP A 202 -9.36 11.62 -15.11
CA ASP A 202 -8.46 10.47 -15.18
C ASP A 202 -9.28 9.18 -14.99
N PRO A 203 -9.73 8.53 -16.08
CA PRO A 203 -10.66 7.41 -15.99
C PRO A 203 -10.09 6.24 -15.19
N GLU A 204 -8.77 6.03 -15.24
CA GLU A 204 -8.12 4.94 -14.54
C GLU A 204 -8.18 5.14 -13.01
N VAL A 205 -7.83 6.33 -12.54
CA VAL A 205 -7.89 6.66 -11.11
C VAL A 205 -9.33 6.72 -10.63
N TYR A 206 -10.20 7.37 -11.40
CA TYR A 206 -11.62 7.51 -11.05
C TYR A 206 -12.29 6.14 -10.85
N GLN A 207 -12.13 5.22 -11.82
CA GLN A 207 -12.70 3.87 -11.74
C GLN A 207 -12.16 3.07 -10.54
N ARG A 208 -10.87 3.18 -10.23
CA ARG A 208 -10.27 2.49 -9.08
C ARG A 208 -10.71 3.09 -7.74
N LEU A 209 -11.02 4.37 -7.69
CA LEU A 209 -11.57 5.03 -6.50
C LEU A 209 -13.04 4.69 -6.24
N GLU A 210 -13.77 4.15 -7.22
CA GLU A 210 -15.13 3.64 -6.98
C GLU A 210 -15.14 2.39 -6.08
N TYR A 211 -14.02 1.67 -5.97
CA TYR A 211 -13.85 0.57 -5.02
C TYR A 211 -13.71 1.05 -3.58
N LEU A 212 -13.40 2.34 -3.38
CA LEU A 212 -13.29 2.96 -2.08
C LEU A 212 -14.60 3.70 -1.79
N HIS A 213 -15.25 3.38 -0.68
CA HIS A 213 -16.45 4.06 -0.21
C HIS A 213 -16.14 5.07 0.88
N ALA A 214 -15.27 4.71 1.82
CA ALA A 214 -14.89 5.59 2.92
C ALA A 214 -13.51 5.23 3.49
N PHE A 215 -12.92 6.21 4.17
CA PHE A 215 -11.93 5.92 5.20
C PHE A 215 -12.65 5.62 6.50
N ARG A 216 -12.15 4.64 7.26
CA ARG A 216 -12.68 4.30 8.58
C ARG A 216 -11.61 4.47 9.64
N ILE A 217 -11.87 5.37 10.58
CA ILE A 217 -10.97 5.59 11.71
C ILE A 217 -11.05 4.40 12.66
N VAL A 218 -9.88 3.86 13.02
CA VAL A 218 -9.76 2.74 13.95
C VAL A 218 -8.80 3.04 15.10
N PRO A 219 -8.98 2.38 16.26
CA PRO A 219 -8.10 2.57 17.41
C PRO A 219 -6.63 2.29 17.08
N GLN A 220 -5.71 3.04 17.71
CA GLN A 220 -4.26 2.93 17.46
C GLN A 220 -3.68 1.54 17.77
N GLN A 221 -4.37 0.75 18.59
CA GLN A 221 -3.97 -0.61 18.93
C GLN A 221 -4.15 -1.59 17.75
N LYS A 222 -4.92 -1.24 16.71
CA LYS A 222 -5.03 -2.04 15.48
C LYS A 222 -3.80 -1.84 14.60
N GLY A 223 -3.05 -2.90 14.32
CA GLY A 223 -1.85 -2.81 13.48
C GLY A 223 -2.19 -2.59 11.99
N LEU A 224 -2.07 -1.36 11.48
CA LEU A 224 -2.36 -1.02 10.08
C LEU A 224 -1.16 -1.14 9.12
N ARG A 225 0.00 -1.65 9.57
CA ARG A 225 1.21 -1.83 8.74
C ARG A 225 1.45 -3.28 8.30
N GLY A 226 0.80 -4.26 8.95
CA GLY A 226 0.87 -5.69 8.59
C GLY A 226 -0.37 -6.48 9.03
N GLY A 227 -1.47 -5.77 9.34
CA GLY A 227 -2.72 -6.30 9.88
C GLY A 227 -3.91 -6.05 8.94
N ARG A 228 -5.13 -6.06 9.52
CA ARG A 228 -6.38 -5.73 8.81
C ARG A 228 -6.36 -4.25 8.43
N VAL A 229 -6.03 -3.96 7.17
CA VAL A 229 -5.82 -2.60 6.65
C VAL A 229 -7.04 -2.02 5.95
N ARG A 230 -8.05 -2.85 5.66
CA ARG A 230 -9.25 -2.48 4.93
C ARG A 230 -10.35 -3.50 5.16
N ASP A 231 -11.58 -3.10 4.85
CA ASP A 231 -12.70 -3.98 4.60
C ASP A 231 -12.91 -4.03 3.08
N VAL A 232 -12.58 -5.17 2.47
CA VAL A 232 -12.61 -5.32 0.99
C VAL A 232 -14.06 -5.27 0.50
N ALA A 233 -14.97 -5.96 1.18
CA ALA A 233 -16.37 -6.02 0.80
C ALA A 233 -17.04 -4.65 0.92
N ARG A 234 -16.82 -3.97 2.04
CA ARG A 234 -17.43 -2.65 2.29
C ARG A 234 -16.73 -1.48 1.63
N GLY A 235 -15.65 -1.71 0.87
CA GLY A 235 -14.92 -0.61 0.25
C GLY A 235 -14.24 0.32 1.26
N GLU A 236 -13.94 -0.11 2.49
CA GLU A 236 -13.44 0.79 3.55
C GLU A 236 -11.92 0.64 3.73
N VAL A 237 -11.17 1.74 3.74
CA VAL A 237 -9.74 1.72 4.10
C VAL A 237 -9.57 2.18 5.55
N PHE A 238 -8.92 1.35 6.37
CA PHE A 238 -8.73 1.66 7.78
C PHE A 238 -7.55 2.62 7.97
N ILE A 239 -7.76 3.65 8.79
CA ILE A 239 -6.77 4.67 9.13
C ILE A 239 -6.77 4.94 10.63
N HIS A 240 -5.68 5.48 11.16
CA HIS A 240 -5.66 6.03 12.51
C HIS A 240 -6.08 7.51 12.48
N ALA A 241 -6.74 7.98 13.54
CA ALA A 241 -7.16 9.38 13.66
C ALA A 241 -6.01 10.35 13.40
N ILE A 242 -4.84 10.10 13.99
CA ILE A 242 -3.65 10.96 13.80
C ILE A 242 -3.18 11.08 12.33
N TRP A 243 -3.52 10.11 11.47
CA TRP A 243 -3.15 10.15 10.05
C TRP A 243 -3.96 11.19 9.26
N THR A 244 -5.09 11.66 9.78
CA THR A 244 -5.86 12.77 9.18
C THR A 244 -5.08 14.08 9.23
N GLY A 245 -4.06 14.18 10.09
CA GLY A 245 -3.10 15.28 10.11
C GLY A 245 -2.25 15.35 8.84
N ASP A 246 -2.18 14.28 8.04
CA ASP A 246 -1.46 14.26 6.76
C ASP A 246 -2.41 13.98 5.57
N PRO A 247 -2.80 15.01 4.81
CA PRO A 247 -3.70 14.86 3.65
C PRO A 247 -3.06 14.04 2.50
N TRP A 248 -1.74 14.12 2.33
CA TRP A 248 -1.01 13.45 1.26
C TRP A 248 -0.86 11.95 1.54
N LEU A 249 -0.72 11.59 2.83
CA LEU A 249 -0.80 10.22 3.31
C LEU A 249 -2.18 9.62 3.01
N LEU A 250 -3.27 10.34 3.32
CA LEU A 250 -4.63 9.87 3.04
C LEU A 250 -4.84 9.63 1.53
N ILE A 251 -4.43 10.57 0.66
CA ILE A 251 -4.49 10.35 -0.80
C ILE A 251 -3.71 9.10 -1.19
N GLY A 252 -2.49 8.96 -0.69
CA GLY A 252 -1.66 7.79 -0.95
C GLY A 252 -2.32 6.47 -0.52
N MET A 253 -2.97 6.47 0.65
CA MET A 253 -3.71 5.32 1.16
C MET A 253 -4.94 5.01 0.30
N ALA A 254 -5.68 6.01 -0.18
CA ALA A 254 -6.77 5.78 -1.13
C ALA A 254 -6.27 5.11 -2.41
N LEU A 255 -5.22 5.65 -3.03
CA LEU A 255 -4.69 5.12 -4.28
C LEU A 255 -4.11 3.70 -4.12
N ARG A 256 -3.36 3.47 -3.03
CA ARG A 256 -2.64 2.21 -2.80
C ARG A 256 -3.50 1.12 -2.18
N ARG A 257 -4.36 1.46 -1.22
CA ARG A 257 -5.10 0.50 -0.39
C ARG A 257 -6.57 0.36 -0.78
N ALA A 258 -7.04 1.05 -1.80
CA ALA A 258 -8.40 0.80 -2.29
C ALA A 258 -8.57 -0.70 -2.70
N PRO A 259 -9.75 -1.29 -2.47
CA PRO A 259 -10.03 -2.71 -2.74
C PRO A 259 -9.88 -3.19 -4.19
N TRP A 260 -9.70 -2.30 -5.17
CA TRP A 260 -9.43 -2.68 -6.57
C TRP A 260 -8.26 -3.68 -6.69
N SER A 261 -7.34 -3.68 -5.74
CA SER A 261 -6.21 -4.61 -5.69
C SER A 261 -6.56 -6.06 -5.36
N PHE A 262 -7.84 -6.38 -5.22
CA PHE A 262 -8.36 -7.74 -5.07
C PHE A 262 -9.23 -8.15 -6.25
N ASP A 263 -9.38 -7.29 -7.26
CA ASP A 263 -10.13 -7.58 -8.47
C ASP A 263 -9.20 -8.26 -9.52
N PRO A 264 -9.53 -9.48 -9.96
CA PRO A 264 -8.78 -10.21 -11.00
C PRO A 264 -8.64 -9.47 -12.34
N ARG A 265 -9.52 -8.53 -12.68
CA ARG A 265 -9.42 -7.73 -13.92
C ARG A 265 -8.18 -6.86 -13.96
N TYR A 266 -7.65 -6.45 -12.80
CA TYR A 266 -6.46 -5.61 -12.71
C TYR A 266 -5.18 -6.41 -12.41
N LEU A 267 -5.29 -7.65 -11.95
CA LEU A 267 -4.17 -8.43 -11.44
C LEU A 267 -4.20 -9.85 -11.98
N GLN A 268 -3.08 -10.29 -12.57
CA GLN A 268 -2.91 -11.69 -12.98
C GLN A 268 -2.99 -12.68 -11.80
N ARG A 269 -2.64 -12.21 -10.59
CA ARG A 269 -2.61 -13.00 -9.35
C ARG A 269 -3.14 -12.16 -8.17
N PRO A 270 -4.46 -11.90 -8.08
CA PRO A 270 -5.05 -10.87 -7.22
C PRO A 270 -4.86 -11.12 -5.71
N PHE A 271 -4.55 -12.35 -5.32
CA PHE A 271 -4.34 -12.74 -3.91
C PHE A 271 -2.88 -12.99 -3.54
N TYR A 272 -1.95 -12.81 -4.47
CA TYR A 272 -0.52 -13.03 -4.21
C TYR A 272 0.17 -11.68 -4.02
N TYR A 273 0.42 -11.34 -2.75
CA TYR A 273 0.82 -9.98 -2.39
C TYR A 273 2.16 -9.57 -3.01
N MET A 274 3.19 -10.41 -2.93
CA MET A 274 4.55 -10.05 -3.35
C MET A 274 4.69 -10.09 -4.87
N SER A 275 4.10 -11.08 -5.54
CA SER A 275 4.22 -11.21 -6.99
C SER A 275 3.16 -10.47 -7.81
N GLY A 276 2.02 -10.14 -7.21
CA GLY A 276 0.91 -9.47 -7.90
C GLY A 276 0.60 -8.10 -7.29
N ALA A 277 -0.19 -8.12 -6.21
CA ALA A 277 -0.88 -6.93 -5.72
C ALA A 277 0.06 -5.77 -5.35
N ASN A 278 1.15 -6.03 -4.62
CA ASN A 278 2.07 -4.99 -4.17
C ASN A 278 2.74 -4.24 -5.33
N ARG A 279 3.15 -4.95 -6.38
CA ARG A 279 3.83 -4.39 -7.55
C ARG A 279 2.89 -3.51 -8.37
N ALA A 280 1.68 -3.99 -8.62
CA ALA A 280 0.66 -3.23 -9.34
C ALA A 280 0.25 -1.97 -8.57
N MET A 281 0.13 -2.05 -7.24
CA MET A 281 -0.11 -0.88 -6.39
C MET A 281 1.04 0.12 -6.45
N SER A 282 2.30 -0.34 -6.37
CA SER A 282 3.48 0.53 -6.48
C SER A 282 3.51 1.25 -7.82
N LEU A 283 3.33 0.51 -8.92
CA LEU A 283 3.30 1.07 -10.26
C LEU A 283 2.18 2.10 -10.41
N PHE A 284 0.97 1.77 -9.95
CA PHE A 284 -0.19 2.64 -10.04
C PHE A 284 0.05 3.97 -9.30
N VAL A 285 0.58 3.93 -8.08
CA VAL A 285 0.90 5.15 -7.32
C VAL A 285 1.96 6.00 -8.05
N LEU A 286 3.00 5.37 -8.62
CA LEU A 286 4.06 6.10 -9.33
C LEU A 286 3.58 6.71 -10.65
N GLN A 287 2.75 6.03 -11.41
CA GLN A 287 2.11 6.58 -12.63
C GLN A 287 1.21 7.78 -12.34
N HIS A 288 0.69 7.86 -11.11
CA HIS A 288 -0.25 8.87 -10.67
C HIS A 288 0.36 9.78 -9.57
N LEU A 289 1.69 9.95 -9.58
CA LEU A 289 2.44 10.70 -8.56
C LEU A 289 1.95 12.14 -8.34
N HIS A 290 1.34 12.75 -9.36
CA HIS A 290 0.85 14.13 -9.32
C HIS A 290 -0.36 14.31 -8.36
N TYR A 291 -1.00 13.23 -7.93
CA TYR A 291 -2.01 13.30 -6.88
C TYR A 291 -1.40 13.41 -5.48
N SER A 292 -0.23 12.80 -5.25
CA SER A 292 0.51 12.86 -3.98
C SER A 292 2.00 12.56 -4.19
N ILE A 293 2.80 13.62 -4.38
CA ILE A 293 4.24 13.51 -4.58
C ILE A 293 4.96 12.92 -3.35
N PRO A 294 4.69 13.37 -2.10
CA PRO A 294 5.37 12.83 -0.93
C PRO A 294 5.14 11.32 -0.77
N TYR A 295 3.90 10.88 -1.02
CA TYR A 295 3.57 9.46 -0.96
C TYR A 295 4.17 8.65 -2.12
N ALA A 296 4.23 9.21 -3.33
CA ALA A 296 4.89 8.56 -4.45
C ALA A 296 6.40 8.40 -4.22
N LEU A 297 7.05 9.38 -3.59
CA LEU A 297 8.45 9.28 -3.18
C LEU A 297 8.66 8.17 -2.14
N PHE A 298 7.81 8.13 -1.12
CA PHE A 298 7.77 7.01 -0.17
C PHE A 298 7.60 5.67 -0.91
N GLN A 299 6.69 5.61 -1.88
CA GLN A 299 6.40 4.40 -2.62
C GLN A 299 7.56 3.95 -3.51
N PHE A 300 8.29 4.90 -4.11
CA PHE A 300 9.52 4.64 -4.83
C PHE A 300 10.58 4.00 -3.92
N GLY A 301 10.79 4.57 -2.73
CA GLY A 301 11.70 3.99 -1.74
C GLY A 301 11.25 2.61 -1.24
N HIS A 302 9.95 2.44 -0.97
CA HIS A 302 9.35 1.15 -0.63
C HIS A 302 9.62 0.11 -1.71
N GLU A 303 9.52 0.51 -2.98
CA GLU A 303 9.74 -0.37 -4.11
C GLU A 303 11.21 -0.83 -4.21
N ILE A 304 12.17 0.08 -4.01
CA ILE A 304 13.59 -0.27 -3.89
C ILE A 304 13.80 -1.28 -2.75
N ARG A 305 13.02 -1.18 -1.66
CA ARG A 305 13.13 -2.13 -0.54
C ARG A 305 12.63 -3.53 -0.89
N VAL A 306 11.53 -3.66 -1.62
CA VAL A 306 10.78 -4.93 -1.73
C VAL A 306 10.94 -5.64 -3.08
N ALA A 307 11.32 -4.96 -4.15
CA ALA A 307 11.32 -5.54 -5.50
C ALA A 307 12.22 -6.76 -5.68
N ARG A 308 13.36 -6.84 -4.98
CA ARG A 308 14.23 -8.02 -5.00
C ARG A 308 13.52 -9.30 -4.55
N LEU A 309 12.49 -9.19 -3.70
CA LEU A 309 11.69 -10.34 -3.28
C LEU A 309 10.85 -10.88 -4.44
N HIS A 310 10.32 -10.00 -5.29
CA HIS A 310 9.61 -10.42 -6.51
C HIS A 310 10.53 -11.27 -7.40
N CYS A 311 11.74 -10.78 -7.71
CA CYS A 311 12.72 -11.53 -8.49
C CYS A 311 13.01 -12.90 -7.87
N PHE A 312 13.25 -12.93 -6.56
CA PHE A 312 13.46 -14.18 -5.82
C PHE A 312 12.29 -15.17 -5.97
N TYR A 313 11.04 -14.74 -5.78
CA TYR A 313 9.88 -15.61 -5.92
C TYR A 313 9.61 -16.05 -7.37
N VAL A 314 9.90 -15.20 -8.36
CA VAL A 314 9.82 -15.58 -9.78
C VAL A 314 10.84 -16.66 -10.11
N LEU A 315 12.09 -16.52 -9.65
CA LEU A 315 13.13 -17.53 -9.84
C LEU A 315 12.73 -18.86 -9.19
N LEU A 316 12.25 -18.84 -7.95
CA LEU A 316 11.78 -20.05 -7.27
C LEU A 316 10.66 -20.75 -8.04
N ARG A 317 9.70 -19.99 -8.57
CA ARG A 317 8.61 -20.54 -9.39
C ARG A 317 9.13 -21.16 -10.68
N TRP A 318 10.13 -20.53 -11.30
CA TRP A 318 10.79 -21.08 -12.48
C TRP A 318 11.47 -22.42 -12.19
N PHE A 319 11.97 -22.62 -10.97
CA PHE A 319 12.46 -23.91 -10.46
C PHE A 319 11.36 -24.85 -9.94
N GLY A 320 10.08 -24.53 -10.14
CA GLY A 320 8.94 -25.36 -9.71
C GLY A 320 8.53 -25.19 -8.25
N PHE A 321 9.07 -24.21 -7.53
CA PHE A 321 8.72 -23.93 -6.13
C PHE A 321 7.81 -22.71 -6.01
N ASP A 322 6.50 -22.91 -6.08
CA ASP A 322 5.53 -21.86 -5.72
C ASP A 322 5.28 -21.87 -4.21
N ILE A 323 6.08 -21.08 -3.50
CA ILE A 323 6.00 -20.92 -2.04
C ILE A 323 5.12 -19.73 -1.65
N GLU A 324 4.55 -19.01 -2.62
CA GLU A 324 3.81 -17.81 -2.32
C GLU A 324 2.40 -18.15 -1.83
N TRP A 325 2.00 -17.62 -0.68
CA TRP A 325 0.68 -17.84 -0.08
C TRP A 325 -0.28 -16.73 -0.47
N LYS A 326 -1.54 -17.12 -0.68
CA LYS A 326 -2.64 -16.18 -0.82
C LYS A 326 -2.76 -15.30 0.43
N VAL A 327 -3.14 -14.04 0.24
CA VAL A 327 -3.55 -13.13 1.31
C VAL A 327 -4.70 -13.76 2.08
N TRP A 328 -4.74 -13.56 3.39
CA TRP A 328 -5.81 -14.08 4.24
C TRP A 328 -7.05 -13.22 4.19
N ALA A 329 -8.17 -13.79 4.67
CA ALA A 329 -9.46 -13.14 4.79
C ALA A 329 -9.39 -11.74 5.46
N ASP A 330 -8.57 -11.57 6.49
CA ASP A 330 -8.38 -10.28 7.15
C ASP A 330 -7.45 -9.31 6.38
N SER A 331 -7.17 -9.57 5.11
CA SER A 331 -6.19 -8.86 4.28
C SER A 331 -4.76 -8.90 4.81
N THR A 332 -4.45 -9.77 5.78
CA THR A 332 -3.07 -9.95 6.25
C THR A 332 -2.30 -10.87 5.32
N PHE A 333 -1.00 -10.61 5.22
CA PHE A 333 -0.08 -11.44 4.47
C PHE A 333 1.17 -11.69 5.31
N GLN A 334 1.79 -12.84 5.10
CA GLN A 334 3.03 -13.17 5.77
C GLN A 334 4.22 -12.53 5.04
N ASN A 335 4.99 -11.71 5.76
CA ASN A 335 6.13 -10.98 5.19
C ASN A 335 7.30 -11.90 4.75
N ASP A 336 7.50 -13.06 5.40
CA ASP A 336 8.62 -13.98 5.09
C ASP A 336 8.13 -15.39 4.77
N GLN A 337 7.57 -15.53 3.57
CA GLN A 337 6.92 -16.76 3.12
C GLN A 337 7.91 -17.92 2.95
N TRP A 338 9.18 -17.63 2.64
CA TRP A 338 10.26 -18.63 2.65
C TRP A 338 10.51 -19.21 4.05
N ILE A 339 10.67 -18.37 5.07
CA ILE A 339 10.89 -18.83 6.45
C ILE A 339 9.68 -19.65 6.92
N PHE A 340 8.47 -19.21 6.58
CA PHE A 340 7.26 -19.95 6.90
C PHE A 340 7.20 -21.32 6.20
N SER A 341 7.51 -21.36 4.90
CA SER A 341 7.60 -22.60 4.12
C SER A 341 8.62 -23.57 4.72
N LEU A 342 9.79 -23.08 5.13
CA LEU A 342 10.81 -23.86 5.83
C LEU A 342 10.30 -24.38 7.19
N LYS A 343 9.66 -23.53 8.01
CA LYS A 343 9.09 -23.96 9.30
C LYS A 343 8.07 -25.09 9.15
N LYS A 344 7.21 -25.00 8.12
CA LYS A 344 6.24 -26.05 7.78
C LYS A 344 6.96 -27.35 7.42
N ARG A 345 7.98 -27.28 6.56
CA ARG A 345 8.77 -28.44 6.13
C ARG A 345 9.52 -29.10 7.28
N PHE A 346 10.03 -28.32 8.22
CA PHE A 346 10.73 -28.80 9.41
C PHE A 346 9.80 -29.10 10.61
N HIS A 347 8.49 -29.25 10.37
CA HIS A 347 7.48 -29.68 11.36
C HIS A 347 7.52 -28.91 12.69
N GLN A 348 7.95 -27.65 12.68
CA GLN A 348 7.87 -26.82 13.88
C GLN A 348 6.40 -26.44 14.08
N ASN A 349 5.86 -26.69 15.29
CA ASN A 349 4.50 -26.35 15.71
C ASN A 349 4.07 -24.95 15.20
N LEU A 350 3.48 -24.93 14.00
CA LEU A 350 2.90 -23.74 13.44
C LEU A 350 1.55 -23.61 14.15
N PRO A 351 1.26 -22.46 14.78
CA PRO A 351 -0.11 -22.21 15.24
C PRO A 351 -1.02 -22.39 14.02
N ARG A 352 -2.00 -23.30 14.13
CA ARG A 352 -3.07 -23.43 13.14
C ARG A 352 -3.67 -22.04 12.97
N THR A 353 -3.40 -21.41 11.84
CA THR A 353 -4.08 -20.16 11.49
C THR A 353 -5.50 -20.54 11.12
N GLU A 354 -6.42 -20.27 12.05
CA GLU A 354 -7.87 -20.49 11.94
C GLU A 354 -8.52 -19.69 10.82
N LEU A 355 -7.80 -18.71 10.23
CA LEU A 355 -8.32 -17.84 9.19
C LEU A 355 -8.09 -18.45 7.81
N PRO A 356 -9.15 -18.60 6.98
CA PRO A 356 -9.02 -19.10 5.63
C PRO A 356 -8.29 -18.10 4.72
N ALA A 357 -7.63 -18.63 3.71
CA ALA A 357 -7.11 -17.85 2.60
C ALA A 357 -8.24 -17.35 1.69
N LEU A 358 -7.97 -16.32 0.88
CA LEU A 358 -8.96 -15.84 -0.09
C LEU A 358 -9.30 -16.91 -1.14
N TYR A 359 -10.59 -17.01 -1.44
CA TYR A 359 -11.14 -17.93 -2.43
C TYR A 359 -10.86 -17.40 -3.83
N SER A 360 -10.57 -18.29 -4.77
CA SER A 360 -10.57 -18.00 -6.22
C SER A 360 -11.98 -18.01 -6.77
N ASP A 361 -12.19 -17.39 -7.92
CA ASP A 361 -13.49 -17.33 -8.60
C ASP A 361 -14.13 -18.72 -8.74
N ASP A 362 -13.35 -19.73 -9.17
CA ASP A 362 -13.85 -21.10 -9.32
C ASP A 362 -14.30 -21.72 -7.99
N GLU A 363 -13.54 -21.47 -6.91
CA GLU A 363 -13.88 -21.94 -5.56
C GLU A 363 -15.18 -21.27 -5.05
N VAL A 364 -15.34 -19.96 -5.31
CA VAL A 364 -16.57 -19.21 -4.96
C VAL A 364 -17.76 -19.72 -5.76
N ILE A 365 -17.59 -19.90 -7.08
CA ILE A 365 -18.67 -20.32 -7.97
C ILE A 365 -19.19 -21.70 -7.54
N ALA A 366 -18.28 -22.65 -7.32
CA ALA A 366 -18.65 -24.00 -6.90
C ALA A 366 -19.38 -24.03 -5.54
N GLU A 367 -18.90 -23.26 -4.55
CA GLU A 367 -19.55 -23.23 -3.22
C GLU A 367 -20.92 -22.53 -3.27
N VAL A 368 -21.03 -21.40 -3.97
CA VAL A 368 -22.31 -20.68 -4.10
C VAL A 368 -23.35 -21.52 -4.84
N GLN A 369 -22.95 -22.21 -5.91
CA GLN A 369 -23.84 -23.16 -6.61
C GLN A 369 -24.33 -24.27 -5.68
N SER A 370 -23.43 -24.89 -4.91
CA SER A 370 -23.81 -25.90 -3.94
C SER A 370 -24.82 -25.37 -2.91
N LEU A 371 -24.65 -24.13 -2.44
CA LEU A 371 -25.57 -23.50 -1.48
C LEU A 371 -26.93 -23.21 -2.12
N TRP A 372 -26.96 -22.73 -3.36
CA TRP A 372 -28.19 -22.48 -4.10
C TRP A 372 -28.99 -23.77 -4.31
N MET A 373 -28.33 -24.89 -4.62
CA MET A 373 -28.98 -26.20 -4.74
C MET A 373 -29.59 -26.69 -3.42
N THR A 374 -29.03 -26.27 -2.28
CA THR A 374 -29.61 -26.55 -0.94
C THR A 374 -30.67 -25.55 -0.49
N GLY A 375 -31.07 -24.61 -1.37
CA GLY A 375 -32.11 -23.61 -1.10
C GLY A 375 -31.63 -22.35 -0.38
N THR A 376 -30.33 -22.21 -0.13
CA THR A 376 -29.77 -20.99 0.49
C THR A 376 -29.42 -19.99 -0.59
N LEU A 377 -30.26 -18.97 -0.79
CA LEU A 377 -29.98 -17.87 -1.72
C LEU A 377 -29.06 -16.85 -1.05
N LEU A 378 -27.97 -16.51 -1.73
CA LEU A 378 -27.01 -15.50 -1.30
C LEU A 378 -27.14 -14.28 -2.21
N CYS A 379 -27.21 -13.08 -1.64
CA CYS A 379 -27.13 -11.84 -2.40
C CYS A 379 -25.66 -11.43 -2.67
N ALA A 380 -25.46 -10.42 -3.51
CA ALA A 380 -24.11 -9.93 -3.83
C ALA A 380 -23.33 -9.48 -2.57
N GLN A 381 -24.01 -8.87 -1.59
CA GLN A 381 -23.39 -8.48 -0.32
C GLN A 381 -22.89 -9.71 0.45
N ASP A 382 -23.70 -10.77 0.53
CA ASP A 382 -23.33 -12.00 1.25
C ASP A 382 -22.08 -12.64 0.62
N ILE A 383 -22.02 -12.66 -0.71
CA ILE A 383 -20.86 -13.18 -1.46
C ILE A 383 -19.63 -12.30 -1.22
N ALA A 384 -19.78 -10.97 -1.31
CA ALA A 384 -18.68 -10.03 -1.07
C ALA A 384 -18.12 -10.17 0.35
N GLU A 385 -18.97 -10.25 1.37
CA GLU A 385 -18.55 -10.37 2.77
C GLU A 385 -17.98 -11.75 3.09
N ARG A 386 -18.60 -12.83 2.59
CA ARG A 386 -18.19 -14.21 2.87
C ARG A 386 -16.86 -14.58 2.21
N TYR A 387 -16.65 -14.15 0.97
CA TYR A 387 -15.48 -14.52 0.18
C TYR A 387 -14.45 -13.38 0.04
N ILE A 388 -14.77 -12.20 0.58
CA ILE A 388 -13.88 -11.04 0.72
C ILE A 388 -13.43 -10.55 -0.66
N TYR A 389 -14.43 -10.41 -1.52
CA TYR A 389 -14.32 -9.75 -2.81
C TYR A 389 -14.76 -8.30 -2.69
N PRO A 390 -14.24 -7.40 -3.53
CA PRO A 390 -14.80 -6.07 -3.63
C PRO A 390 -16.24 -6.17 -4.15
N MET A 391 -17.18 -5.50 -3.49
CA MET A 391 -18.61 -5.54 -3.86
C MET A 391 -18.82 -5.28 -5.35
N LYS A 392 -18.13 -4.28 -5.89
CA LYS A 392 -18.17 -3.93 -7.31
C LYS A 392 -17.79 -5.10 -8.25
N TYR A 393 -16.80 -5.92 -7.88
CA TYR A 393 -16.43 -7.10 -8.67
C TYR A 393 -17.52 -8.17 -8.60
N VAL A 394 -18.11 -8.36 -7.42
CA VAL A 394 -19.22 -9.31 -7.25
C VAL A 394 -20.40 -8.92 -8.12
N GLU A 395 -20.82 -7.66 -8.06
CA GLU A 395 -21.97 -7.13 -8.81
C GLU A 395 -21.76 -7.18 -10.32
N GLU A 396 -20.57 -6.81 -10.81
CA GLU A 396 -20.30 -6.69 -12.25
C GLU A 396 -19.88 -8.01 -12.92
N VAL A 397 -19.32 -8.96 -12.16
CA VAL A 397 -18.66 -10.16 -12.73
C VAL A 397 -19.17 -11.46 -12.12
N LEU A 398 -18.96 -11.69 -10.82
CA LEU A 398 -19.26 -12.99 -10.21
C LEU A 398 -20.76 -13.29 -10.17
N PHE A 399 -21.58 -12.32 -9.76
CA PHE A 399 -23.01 -12.51 -9.62
C PHE A 399 -23.70 -12.74 -10.97
N PRO A 400 -23.40 -11.98 -12.05
CA PRO A 400 -23.90 -12.29 -13.38
C PRO A 400 -23.44 -13.64 -13.92
N ALA A 401 -22.20 -14.06 -13.63
CA ALA A 401 -21.70 -15.39 -14.04
C ALA A 401 -22.46 -16.52 -13.34
N LEU A 402 -22.70 -16.38 -12.04
CA LEU A 402 -23.48 -17.32 -11.24
C LEU A 402 -24.93 -17.42 -11.73
N GLN A 403 -25.58 -16.29 -12.02
CA GLN A 403 -26.96 -16.28 -12.56
C GLN A 403 -27.05 -17.00 -13.90
N LYS A 404 -26.10 -16.75 -14.82
CA LYS A 404 -26.05 -17.45 -16.11
C LYS A 404 -25.90 -18.96 -15.96
N LEU A 405 -25.09 -19.41 -15.00
CA LEU A 405 -24.92 -20.82 -14.71
C LEU A 405 -26.21 -21.44 -14.13
N GLN A 406 -26.88 -20.73 -13.23
CA GLN A 406 -28.16 -21.18 -12.68
C GLN A 406 -29.25 -21.30 -13.76
N GLU A 407 -29.35 -20.33 -14.67
CA GLU A 407 -30.26 -20.39 -15.82
C GLU A 407 -29.96 -21.58 -16.74
N GLN A 408 -28.68 -21.94 -16.91
CA GLN A 408 -28.28 -23.12 -17.68
C GLN A 408 -28.69 -24.41 -16.97
N THR A 409 -28.43 -24.54 -15.66
CA THR A 409 -28.82 -25.72 -14.88
C THR A 409 -30.33 -25.94 -14.92
N ILE A 410 -31.14 -24.89 -14.76
CA ILE A 410 -32.61 -24.99 -14.84
C ILE A 410 -33.05 -25.47 -16.23
N LYS A 411 -32.47 -24.92 -17.30
CA LYS A 411 -32.80 -25.33 -18.68
C LYS A 411 -32.41 -26.79 -18.97
N ASP A 412 -31.31 -27.26 -18.39
CA ASP A 412 -30.86 -28.63 -18.56
C ASP A 412 -31.73 -29.63 -17.77
N ASP A 413 -32.14 -29.28 -16.54
CA ASP A 413 -33.10 -30.06 -15.76
C ASP A 413 -34.49 -30.13 -16.43
N ASP A 414 -35.00 -29.02 -16.97
CA ASP A 414 -36.26 -28.98 -17.72
C ASP A 414 -36.18 -29.86 -18.98
N ARG A 415 -35.05 -29.85 -19.68
CA ARG A 415 -34.81 -30.73 -20.85
C ARG A 415 -34.77 -32.20 -20.46
N LEU A 416 -34.08 -32.54 -19.37
CA LEU A 416 -34.04 -33.90 -18.82
C LEU A 416 -35.44 -34.40 -18.44
N HIS A 417 -36.24 -33.57 -17.77
CA HIS A 417 -37.63 -33.89 -17.43
C HIS A 417 -38.53 -34.04 -18.66
N THR A 418 -38.31 -33.24 -19.71
CA THR A 418 -39.05 -33.38 -20.98
C THR A 418 -38.70 -34.67 -21.72
N ILE A 419 -37.45 -35.11 -21.66
CA ILE A 419 -37.00 -36.38 -22.28
C ILE A 419 -37.56 -37.59 -21.51
N THR A 420 -37.56 -37.57 -20.17
CA THR A 420 -38.09 -38.67 -19.36
C THR A 420 -39.62 -38.81 -19.39
N ASN A 421 -40.36 -37.74 -19.74
CA ASN A 421 -41.82 -37.78 -19.86
C ASN A 421 -42.30 -38.20 -21.27
N HIS A 422 -41.39 -38.35 -22.23
CA HIS A 422 -41.67 -38.81 -23.60
C HIS A 422 -41.06 -40.18 -23.95
N SER A 423 -40.43 -40.83 -22.97
CA SER A 423 -40.08 -42.26 -22.97
C SER A 423 -41.06 -43.03 -22.10
#